data_AF-A0A2S8SQ97-F1
#
_entry.id   AF-A0A2S8SQ97-F1
#
_cell.length_a   1.000
_cell.length_b   1.000
_cell.length_c   1.000
_cell.angle_alpha   90.00
_cell.angle_beta   90.00
_cell.angle_gamma   90.00
#
_symmetry.space_group_name_H-M   'P 1'
#
loop_
_entity.id
_entity.type
_entity.pdbx_description
1 polymer ?
#
loop_
_entity_poly.entity_id
_entity_poly.type
_entity_poly.pdbx_seq_one_letter_code
_entity_poly.pdbx_strand_id
1 'polypeptide(L)'
;MTASKSLSRRTKPVIQALPDPCQSCLQQAEICREQARDAVRLKRFRAAFGLFTTASSLCRHVFSGKEADEPTRLRATECLRQIDIEMATYAELARTLERH
;
A
#
# COMPACT_ATOMS: atom_id res chain seq x y z
N MET A 1 33.78 35.34 -38.65
CA MET A 1 32.87 35.72 -37.54
C MET A 1 31.42 35.52 -38.01
N THR A 2 30.78 34.41 -37.66
CA THR A 2 29.32 34.26 -37.76
C THR A 2 28.85 33.33 -36.65
N ALA A 3 27.81 33.78 -35.95
CA ALA A 3 27.43 33.37 -34.62
C ALA A 3 26.79 31.98 -34.54
N SER A 4 27.24 31.17 -33.58
CA SER A 4 26.56 29.96 -33.12
C SER A 4 25.25 30.33 -32.44
N LYS A 5 24.12 30.01 -33.08
CA LYS A 5 22.79 30.06 -32.43
C LYS A 5 22.67 28.85 -31.49
N SER A 6 22.79 29.10 -30.20
CA SER A 6 22.47 28.15 -29.15
C SER A 6 20.97 27.89 -29.14
N LEU A 7 20.57 26.70 -29.60
CA LEU A 7 19.22 26.18 -29.39
C LEU A 7 19.06 25.85 -27.91
N SER A 8 18.58 26.83 -27.15
CA SER A 8 18.07 26.66 -25.79
C SER A 8 16.89 25.68 -25.83
N ARG A 9 17.16 24.40 -25.55
CA ARG A 9 16.11 23.42 -25.24
C ARG A 9 15.48 23.84 -23.92
N ARG A 10 14.40 24.59 -23.99
CA ARG A 10 13.52 24.88 -22.87
C ARG A 10 12.75 23.60 -22.55
N THR A 11 13.37 22.71 -21.78
CA THR A 11 12.70 21.54 -21.18
C THR A 11 11.62 22.09 -20.25
N LYS A 12 10.36 22.02 -20.68
CA LYS A 12 9.22 22.24 -19.79
C LYS A 12 9.34 21.20 -18.67
N PRO A 13 9.27 21.57 -17.38
CA PRO A 13 9.20 20.58 -16.33
C PRO A 13 7.95 19.72 -16.60
N VAL A 14 8.17 18.42 -16.83
CA VAL A 14 7.09 17.44 -16.75
C VAL A 14 6.68 17.45 -15.29
N ILE A 15 5.65 18.23 -14.95
CA ILE A 15 5.00 18.12 -13.66
C ILE A 15 4.28 16.77 -13.72
N GLN A 16 4.95 15.70 -13.29
CA GLN A 16 4.29 14.43 -13.01
C GLN A 16 3.20 14.76 -11.98
N ALA A 17 1.94 14.63 -12.38
CA ALA A 17 0.82 14.74 -11.46
C ALA A 17 1.09 13.75 -10.31
N LEU A 18 1.15 14.26 -9.08
CA LEU A 18 1.28 13.42 -7.90
C LEU A 18 0.11 12.43 -7.91
N PRO A 19 0.35 11.12 -7.65
CA PRO A 19 -0.73 10.15 -7.61
C PRO A 19 -1.76 10.58 -6.57
N ASP A 20 -3.03 10.31 -6.86
CA ASP A 20 -4.13 10.58 -5.94
C ASP A 20 -3.79 10.00 -4.55
N PRO A 21 -3.89 10.78 -3.46
CA PRO A 21 -3.48 10.33 -2.14
C PRO A 21 -4.17 9.03 -1.68
N CYS A 22 -5.44 8.84 -2.04
CA CYS A 22 -6.18 7.65 -1.68
C CYS A 22 -5.69 6.43 -2.47
N GLN A 23 -5.41 6.60 -3.77
CA GLN A 23 -4.80 5.56 -4.59
C GLN A 23 -3.40 5.19 -4.09
N SER A 24 -2.59 6.18 -3.71
CA SER A 24 -1.28 5.95 -3.12
C SER A 24 -1.38 5.15 -1.81
N CYS A 25 -2.36 5.46 -0.95
CA CYS A 25 -2.61 4.69 0.26
C CYS A 25 -2.99 3.24 -0.02
N LEU A 26 -3.86 2.98 -1.01
CA LEU A 26 -4.22 1.61 -1.40
C LEU A 26 -3.03 0.83 -1.94
N GLN A 27 -2.21 1.44 -2.79
CA GLN A 27 -0.99 0.80 -3.31
C GLN A 27 -0.03 0.44 -2.18
N GLN A 28 0.19 1.36 -1.23
CA GLN A 28 1.05 1.08 -0.08
C GLN A 28 0.46 0.00 0.84
N ALA A 29 -0.87 -0.05 0.98
CA ALA A 29 -1.53 -1.10 1.74
C ALA A 29 -1.33 -2.49 1.10
N GLU A 30 -1.44 -2.59 -0.22
CA GLU A 30 -1.17 -3.81 -0.98
C GLU A 30 0.28 -4.27 -0.78
N ILE A 31 1.26 -3.36 -0.89
CA ILE A 31 2.68 -3.66 -0.64
C ILE A 31 2.90 -4.18 0.78
N CYS A 32 2.35 -3.50 1.80
CA CYS A 32 2.46 -3.93 3.19
C CYS A 32 1.86 -5.34 3.38
N ARG A 33 0.74 -5.63 2.71
CA ARG A 33 0.06 -6.92 2.79
C ARG A 33 0.88 -8.05 2.16
N GLU A 34 1.54 -7.79 1.03
CA GLU A 34 2.45 -8.75 0.39
C GLU A 34 3.65 -9.04 1.28
N GLN A 35 4.29 -8.01 1.82
CA GLN A 35 5.40 -8.16 2.78
C GLN A 35 4.97 -8.92 4.05
N ALA A 36 3.72 -8.72 4.51
CA ALA A 36 3.18 -9.45 5.64
C ALA A 36 3.08 -10.95 5.32
N ARG A 37 2.57 -11.31 4.13
CA ARG A 37 2.51 -12.71 3.67
C ARG A 37 3.91 -13.33 3.56
N ASP A 38 4.90 -12.59 3.08
CA ASP A 38 6.29 -13.05 3.07
C ASP A 38 6.84 -13.29 4.48
N ALA A 39 6.56 -12.37 5.42
CA ALA A 39 6.93 -12.56 6.82
C ALA A 39 6.28 -13.80 7.43
N VAL A 40 5.02 -14.10 7.10
CA VAL A 40 4.33 -15.35 7.51
C VAL A 40 5.05 -16.59 6.96
N ARG A 41 5.44 -16.61 5.68
CA ARG A 41 6.18 -17.74 5.07
C ARG A 41 7.49 -18.01 5.80
N LEU A 42 8.12 -16.95 6.33
CA LEU A 42 9.34 -17.02 7.15
C LEU A 42 9.06 -17.28 8.64
N LYS A 43 7.81 -17.59 9.03
CA LYS A 43 7.35 -17.77 10.41
C LYS A 43 7.60 -16.55 11.33
N ARG A 44 7.73 -15.35 10.75
CA ARG A 44 7.94 -14.08 11.46
C ARG A 44 6.59 -13.42 11.78
N PHE A 45 5.74 -14.09 12.55
CA PHE A 45 4.34 -13.69 12.78
C PHE A 45 4.18 -12.30 13.40
N ARG A 46 5.04 -11.92 14.36
CA ARG A 46 5.00 -10.56 14.94
C ARG A 46 5.22 -9.47 13.89
N ALA A 47 6.18 -9.67 12.98
CA ALA A 47 6.44 -8.71 11.90
C ALA A 47 5.27 -8.68 10.90
N ALA A 48 4.72 -9.85 10.55
CA ALA A 48 3.56 -9.95 9.69
C ALA A 48 2.35 -9.18 10.24
N PHE A 49 2.02 -9.35 11.53
CA PHE A 49 0.89 -8.64 12.13
C PHE A 49 1.11 -7.12 12.19
N GLY A 50 2.34 -6.66 12.39
CA GLY A 50 2.68 -5.23 12.26
C GLY A 50 2.42 -4.68 10.86
N LEU A 51 2.80 -5.44 9.83
CA LEU A 51 2.57 -5.07 8.43
C LEU A 51 1.09 -5.10 8.05
N PHE A 52 0.31 -6.09 8.48
CA PHE A 52 -1.15 -6.11 8.31
C PHE A 52 -1.85 -4.94 9.00
N THR A 53 -1.39 -4.56 10.21
CA THR A 53 -1.91 -3.40 10.93
C THR A 53 -1.63 -2.10 10.16
N THR A 54 -0.44 -2.00 9.56
CA THR A 54 -0.06 -0.87 8.70
C THR A 54 -0.94 -0.81 7.45
N ALA A 55 -1.11 -1.94 6.75
CA ALA A 55 -1.99 -2.05 5.59
C ALA A 55 -3.44 -1.66 5.93
N SER A 56 -3.96 -2.14 7.07
CA SER A 56 -5.30 -1.79 7.55
C SER A 56 -5.44 -0.30 7.83
N SER A 57 -4.42 0.31 8.43
CA SER A 57 -4.41 1.75 8.73
C SER A 57 -4.42 2.60 7.46
N LEU A 58 -3.67 2.19 6.44
CA LEU A 58 -3.67 2.83 5.12
C LEU A 58 -5.03 2.69 4.42
N CYS A 59 -5.64 1.50 4.44
CA CYS A 59 -6.99 1.30 3.90
C CYS A 59 -8.03 2.12 4.70
N ARG A 60 -7.89 2.28 6.02
CA ARG A 60 -8.74 3.18 6.83
C ARG A 60 -8.54 4.65 6.49
N HIS A 61 -7.32 5.07 6.15
CA HIS A 61 -7.02 6.46 5.80
C HIS A 61 -7.77 6.92 4.53
N VAL A 62 -8.02 6.00 3.58
CA VAL A 62 -8.83 6.28 2.38
C VAL A 62 -10.22 6.82 2.76
N PHE A 63 -10.86 6.30 3.80
CA PHE A 63 -12.19 6.76 4.23
C PHE A 63 -12.15 8.14 4.90
N SER A 64 -10.98 8.57 5.38
CA SER A 64 -10.80 9.93 5.91
C SER A 64 -10.53 10.97 4.81
N GLY A 65 -10.20 10.52 3.60
CA GLY A 65 -10.00 11.38 2.44
C GLY A 65 -11.34 11.93 1.92
N LYS A 66 -11.51 13.25 1.93
CA LYS A 66 -12.72 13.92 1.41
C LYS A 66 -12.94 13.69 -0.09
N GLU A 67 -11.90 13.30 -0.82
CA GLU A 67 -11.88 13.16 -2.29
C GLU A 67 -11.93 11.70 -2.77
N ALA A 68 -12.08 10.72 -1.86
CA ALA A 68 -12.11 9.32 -2.26
C ALA A 68 -13.40 9.00 -3.04
N ASP A 69 -13.28 8.68 -4.32
CA ASP A 69 -14.41 8.22 -5.13
C ASP A 69 -14.98 6.89 -4.59
N GLU A 70 -16.22 6.56 -4.96
CA GLU A 70 -16.85 5.30 -4.54
C GLU A 70 -16.03 4.05 -4.88
N PRO A 71 -15.48 3.90 -6.11
CA PRO A 71 -14.63 2.76 -6.45
C PRO A 71 -13.43 2.58 -5.51
N THR A 72 -12.76 3.67 -5.14
CA THR A 72 -11.62 3.64 -4.21
C THR A 72 -12.06 3.24 -2.80
N ARG A 73 -13.21 3.73 -2.33
CA ARG A 73 -13.77 3.34 -1.03
C ARG A 73 -14.21 1.87 -1.00
N LEU A 74 -14.77 1.35 -2.08
CA LEU A 74 -15.09 -0.08 -2.22
C LEU A 74 -13.83 -0.94 -2.19
N ARG A 75 -12.77 -0.54 -2.92
CA ARG A 75 -11.47 -1.23 -2.87
C ARG A 75 -10.85 -1.21 -1.47
N ALA A 76 -10.93 -0.09 -0.75
CA ALA A 76 -10.47 0.00 0.63
C ALA A 76 -11.26 -0.94 1.56
N THR A 77 -12.56 -1.07 1.34
CA THR A 77 -13.43 -1.97 2.11
C THR A 77 -13.05 -3.44 1.86
N GLU A 78 -12.87 -3.82 0.59
CA GLU A 78 -12.46 -5.19 0.27
C GLU A 78 -11.03 -5.49 0.75
N CYS A 79 -10.12 -4.51 0.68
CA CYS A 79 -8.79 -4.58 1.28
C CYS A 79 -8.86 -4.95 2.77
N LEU A 80 -9.66 -4.20 3.55
CA LEU A 80 -9.82 -4.43 4.98
C LEU A 80 -10.38 -5.83 5.28
N ARG A 81 -11.44 -6.23 4.57
CA ARG A 81 -12.05 -7.55 4.73
C ARG A 81 -11.04 -8.68 4.48
N GLN A 82 -10.20 -8.54 3.45
CA GLN A 82 -9.15 -9.52 3.15
C GLN A 82 -8.08 -9.55 4.25
N ILE A 83 -7.66 -8.39 4.77
CA ILE A 83 -6.68 -8.33 5.86
C ILE A 83 -7.23 -9.00 7.13
N ASP A 84 -8.49 -8.77 7.49
CA ASP A 84 -9.09 -9.38 8.68
C ASP A 84 -9.09 -10.92 8.58
N ILE A 85 -9.45 -11.46 7.42
CA ILE A 85 -9.42 -12.91 7.14
C ILE A 85 -8.00 -13.46 7.25
N GLU A 86 -7.03 -12.76 6.66
CA GLU A 86 -5.62 -13.18 6.67
C GLU A 86 -5.05 -13.15 8.09
N MET A 87 -5.28 -12.08 8.84
CA MET A 87 -4.84 -11.97 10.23
C MET A 87 -5.42 -13.08 11.10
N ALA A 88 -6.71 -13.39 10.97
CA ALA A 88 -7.34 -14.49 11.70
C ALA A 88 -6.71 -15.84 11.33
N THR A 89 -6.52 -16.09 10.04
CA THR A 89 -5.92 -17.33 9.51
C THR A 89 -4.49 -17.51 10.02
N TYR A 90 -3.67 -16.46 9.96
CA TYR A 90 -2.27 -16.53 10.37
C TYR A 90 -2.08 -16.52 11.88
N ALA A 91 -3.02 -15.95 12.65
CA ALA A 91 -3.03 -16.10 14.09
C ALA A 91 -3.28 -17.56 14.50
N GLU A 92 -4.18 -18.28 13.83
CA GLU A 92 -4.38 -19.71 14.08
C GLU A 92 -3.16 -20.55 13.68
N LEU A 93 -2.56 -20.24 12.52
CA LEU A 93 -1.31 -20.88 12.09
C LEU A 93 -0.19 -20.70 13.12
N ALA A 94 0.01 -19.47 13.63
CA ALA A 94 1.02 -19.19 14.64
C ALA A 94 0.78 -20.02 15.91
N ARG A 95 -0.47 -20.05 16.41
CA ARG A 95 -0.84 -20.86 17.58
C ARG A 95 -0.59 -22.34 17.38
N THR A 96 -0.83 -22.86 16.17
CA THR A 96 -0.61 -24.28 15.86
C THR A 96 0.88 -24.61 15.87
N LEU A 97 1.72 -23.71 15.36
CA LEU A 97 3.17 -23.89 15.33
C LEU A 97 3.85 -23.72 16.70
N GLU A 98 3.26 -22.98 17.63
CA GLU A 98 3.78 -22.84 19.01
C GLU A 98 3.47 -24.07 19.89
N ARG A 99 2.52 -24.91 19.48
CA ARG A 99 2.11 -26.12 20.22
C ARG A 99 2.90 -27.38 19.85
N HIS A 100 3.80 -27.29 18.87
CA HIS A 100 4.62 -28.40 18.34
C HIS A 100 6.10 -28.08 18.46
#